data_AF-A0A4Z0NE53-F1
#
_entry.id   AF-A0A4Z0NE53-F1
#
_cell.length_a   1.000
_cell.length_b   1.000
_cell.length_c   1.000
_cell.angle_alpha   90.00
_cell.angle_beta   90.00
_cell.angle_gamma   90.00
#
_symmetry.space_group_name_H-M   'P 1'
#
loop_
_entity.id
_entity.type
_entity.pdbx_description
1 polymer ?
#
loop_
_entity_poly.entity_id
_entity_poly.type
_entity_poly.pdbx_seq_one_letter_code
_entity_poly.pdbx_strand_id
1 'polypeptide(L)'
;MAGKMKTGIDPFACKGRQTSIQVRRERARQHAAHVTPVINEVRAGGAMTLRAVADALNARGIPTARGRQWSATQVRRVMTWTA
;
A
#
# COMPACT_ATOMS: atom_id res chain seq x y z
N MET A 1 37.79 -0.05 27.56
CA MET A 1 37.98 0.25 26.12
C MET A 1 36.62 0.57 25.52
N ALA A 2 36.41 1.83 25.14
CA ALA A 2 35.11 2.40 24.77
C ALA A 2 34.64 2.00 23.35
N GLY A 3 33.35 1.71 23.19
CA GLY A 3 32.74 1.28 21.93
C GLY A 3 31.45 2.02 21.58
N LYS A 4 31.57 3.32 21.31
CA LYS A 4 30.63 4.24 20.61
C LYS A 4 29.17 4.24 21.10
N MET A 5 28.87 5.25 21.92
CA MET A 5 27.53 5.81 22.09
C MET A 5 26.93 6.09 20.70
N LYS A 6 25.93 5.29 20.31
CA LYS A 6 25.09 5.63 19.16
C LYS A 6 24.27 6.85 19.57
N THR A 7 24.36 7.87 18.73
CA THR A 7 23.79 9.22 18.80
C THR A 7 22.46 9.32 19.55
N GLY A 8 22.30 10.36 20.39
CA GLY A 8 21.11 10.69 21.22
C GLY A 8 19.78 10.96 20.48
N ILE A 9 19.60 10.44 19.27
CA ILE A 9 18.40 10.50 18.43
C ILE A 9 17.58 9.19 18.52
N ASP A 10 18.16 8.12 19.06
CA ASP A 10 17.55 6.78 19.18
C ASP A 10 16.11 6.76 19.76
N PRO A 11 15.75 7.51 20.83
CA PRO A 11 14.40 7.47 21.37
C PRO A 11 13.34 8.18 20.50
N PHE A 12 13.72 9.15 19.66
CA PHE A 12 12.81 9.87 18.77
C PHE A 12 12.69 9.21 17.39
N ALA A 13 13.74 8.52 16.94
CA ALA A 13 13.77 7.81 15.66
C ALA A 13 12.72 6.67 15.59
N CYS A 14 12.52 5.94 16.69
CA CYS A 14 11.49 4.89 16.78
C CYS A 14 10.07 5.48 16.79
N LYS A 15 9.84 6.58 17.53
CA LYS A 15 8.51 7.25 17.57
C LYS A 15 8.13 7.84 16.21
N GLY A 16 9.06 8.54 15.55
CA GLY A 16 8.83 9.11 14.21
C GLY A 16 8.56 8.04 13.15
N ARG A 17 9.27 6.92 13.21
CA ARG A 17 9.05 5.76 12.33
C ARG A 17 7.66 5.14 12.57
N GLN A 18 7.27 4.94 13.83
CA GLN A 18 5.98 4.35 14.18
C GLN A 18 4.81 5.22 13.71
N THR A 19 4.84 6.53 13.99
CA THR A 19 3.80 7.46 13.53
C THR A 19 3.72 7.49 12.01
N SER A 20 4.86 7.52 11.31
CA SER A 20 4.89 7.47 9.85
C SER A 20 4.30 6.16 9.29
N ILE A 21 4.55 5.02 9.94
CA ILE A 21 3.96 3.74 9.54
C ILE A 21 2.44 3.78 9.70
N GLN A 22 1.91 4.31 10.82
CA GLN A 22 0.48 4.41 11.05
C GLN A 22 -0.20 5.30 10.00
N VAL A 23 0.34 6.50 9.74
CA VAL A 23 -0.20 7.41 8.71
C VAL A 23 -0.19 6.76 7.32
N ARG A 24 0.88 6.03 6.99
CA ARG A 24 0.99 5.30 5.71
C ARG A 24 -0.03 4.16 5.62
N ARG A 25 -0.32 3.46 6.72
CA ARG A 25 -1.34 2.42 6.77
C ARG A 25 -2.73 3.00 6.57
N GLU A 26 -3.04 4.08 7.27
CA GLU A 26 -4.35 4.72 7.21
C GLU A 26 -4.67 5.26 5.81
N ARG A 27 -3.74 6.00 5.19
CA ARG A 27 -3.88 6.45 3.79
C ARG A 27 -4.10 5.29 2.83
N ALA A 28 -3.49 4.15 3.11
CA ALA A 28 -3.56 3.00 2.24
C ALA A 28 -4.88 2.21 2.44
N ARG A 29 -5.50 2.27 3.63
CA ARG A 29 -6.89 1.81 3.87
C ARG A 29 -7.92 2.70 3.18
N GLN A 30 -7.78 4.01 3.29
CA GLN A 30 -8.67 4.97 2.61
C GLN A 30 -8.61 4.79 1.09
N HIS A 31 -7.39 4.65 0.55
CA HIS A 31 -7.20 4.36 -0.87
C HIS A 31 -7.76 2.99 -1.26
N ALA A 32 -7.61 1.96 -0.40
CA ALA A 32 -8.23 0.66 -0.62
C ALA A 32 -9.76 0.81 -0.74
N ALA A 33 -10.41 1.53 0.17
CA ALA A 33 -11.85 1.77 0.12
C ALA A 33 -12.31 2.42 -1.20
N HIS A 34 -11.54 3.36 -1.75
CA HIS A 34 -11.84 4.00 -3.02
C HIS A 34 -11.65 3.07 -4.24
N VAL A 35 -10.69 2.15 -4.16
CA VAL A 35 -10.30 1.28 -5.29
C VAL A 35 -11.06 -0.07 -5.25
N THR A 36 -11.58 -0.48 -4.11
CA THR A 36 -12.42 -1.68 -3.94
C THR A 36 -13.55 -1.81 -4.98
N PRO A 37 -14.40 -0.79 -5.23
CA PRO A 37 -15.46 -0.91 -6.23
C PRO A 37 -14.89 -1.17 -7.64
N VAL A 38 -13.80 -0.51 -8.00
CA VAL A 38 -13.11 -0.71 -9.29
C VAL A 38 -12.54 -2.13 -9.40
N ILE A 39 -11.93 -2.65 -8.32
CA ILE A 39 -11.43 -4.03 -8.28
C ILE A 39 -12.58 -5.03 -8.46
N ASN A 40 -13.74 -4.77 -7.88
CA ASN A 40 -14.92 -5.63 -8.02
C ASN A 40 -15.46 -5.64 -9.46
N GLU A 41 -15.55 -4.47 -10.10
CA GLU A 41 -15.92 -4.38 -11.52
C GLU A 41 -14.91 -5.11 -12.43
N VAL A 42 -13.62 -4.95 -12.16
CA VAL A 42 -12.54 -5.62 -12.90
C VAL A 42 -12.62 -7.13 -12.73
N ARG A 43 -12.94 -7.62 -11.52
CA ARG A 43 -13.19 -9.05 -11.26
C ARG A 43 -14.45 -9.56 -11.96
N ALA A 44 -15.54 -8.79 -11.95
CA ALA A 44 -16.76 -9.12 -12.68
C ALA A 44 -16.52 -9.18 -14.19
N GLY A 45 -15.59 -8.38 -14.71
CA GLY A 45 -15.11 -8.43 -16.09
C GLY A 45 -14.16 -9.59 -16.42
N GLY A 46 -13.92 -10.53 -15.49
CA GLY A 46 -13.14 -11.75 -15.75
C GLY A 46 -11.68 -11.72 -15.29
N ALA A 47 -11.20 -10.63 -14.68
CA ALA A 47 -9.85 -10.57 -14.13
C ALA A 47 -9.76 -11.33 -12.79
N MET A 48 -9.59 -12.65 -12.86
CA MET A 48 -9.58 -13.53 -11.67
C MET A 48 -8.23 -13.56 -10.95
N THR A 49 -7.14 -13.13 -11.59
CA THR A 49 -5.79 -13.11 -11.00
C THR A 49 -5.41 -11.73 -10.50
N LEU A 50 -4.58 -11.67 -9.45
CA LEU A 50 -4.05 -10.41 -8.91
C LEU A 50 -3.27 -9.61 -9.96
N ARG A 51 -2.61 -10.31 -10.91
CA ARG A 51 -1.90 -9.71 -12.04
C ARG A 51 -2.88 -9.06 -13.01
N ALA A 52 -3.92 -9.79 -13.42
CA ALA A 52 -4.95 -9.27 -14.32
C ALA A 52 -5.69 -8.06 -13.72
N VAL A 53 -5.97 -8.08 -12.41
CA VAL A 53 -6.55 -6.91 -11.73
C VAL A 53 -5.60 -5.72 -11.78
N ALA A 54 -4.29 -5.93 -11.52
CA ALA A 54 -3.29 -4.86 -11.60
C ALA A 54 -3.18 -4.29 -13.02
N ASP A 55 -3.15 -5.15 -14.03
CA ASP A 55 -3.04 -4.74 -15.43
C ASP A 55 -4.30 -3.98 -15.88
N ALA A 56 -5.49 -4.41 -15.45
CA ALA A 56 -6.73 -3.70 -15.71
C ALA A 56 -6.80 -2.33 -15.00
N LEU A 57 -6.31 -2.23 -13.76
CA LEU A 57 -6.20 -0.94 -13.05
C LEU A 57 -5.22 0.02 -13.76
N ASN A 58 -4.10 -0.51 -14.24
CA ASN A 58 -3.13 0.25 -15.02
C ASN A 58 -3.70 0.69 -16.37
N ALA A 59 -4.43 -0.19 -17.07
CA ALA A 59 -5.08 0.11 -18.34
C ALA A 59 -6.17 1.19 -18.19
N ARG A 60 -6.88 1.21 -17.05
CA ARG A 60 -7.83 2.28 -16.68
C ARG A 60 -7.15 3.58 -16.27
N GLY A 61 -5.82 3.64 -16.23
CA GLY A 61 -5.06 4.84 -15.88
C GLY A 61 -5.17 5.22 -14.40
N ILE A 62 -5.49 4.27 -13.52
CA ILE A 62 -5.65 4.53 -12.08
C ILE A 62 -4.28 4.31 -11.41
N PRO A 63 -3.54 5.37 -11.03
CA PRO A 63 -2.27 5.20 -10.35
C PRO A 63 -2.49 4.78 -8.89
N THR A 64 -1.49 4.11 -8.33
CA THR A 64 -1.45 3.85 -6.87
C THR A 64 -1.31 5.16 -6.10
N ALA A 65 -1.55 5.14 -4.78
CA ALA A 65 -1.38 6.31 -3.90
C ALA A 65 0.00 7.02 -3.94
N ARG A 66 1.01 6.42 -4.59
CA ARG A 66 2.34 7.03 -4.82
C ARG A 66 2.59 7.43 -6.28
N GLY A 67 1.56 7.45 -7.13
CA GLY A 67 1.70 7.76 -8.56
C GLY A 67 2.35 6.65 -9.39
N ARG A 68 2.50 5.43 -8.85
CA ARG A 68 3.12 4.30 -9.56
C ARG A 68 2.07 3.35 -10.12
N GLN A 69 2.47 2.55 -11.10
CA GLN A 69 1.67 1.44 -11.61
C GLN A 69 1.36 0.40 -10.51
N TRP A 70 0.23 -0.27 -10.67
CA TRP A 70 -0.19 -1.40 -9.86
C TRP A 70 0.64 -2.64 -10.18
N SER A 71 1.06 -3.33 -9.13
CA SER A 71 1.61 -4.68 -9.15
C SER A 71 0.69 -5.65 -8.43
N ALA A 72 0.78 -6.94 -8.75
CA ALA A 72 0.01 -8.00 -8.10
C ALA A 72 0.17 -7.98 -6.56
N THR A 73 1.38 -7.68 -6.07
CA THR A 73 1.66 -7.56 -4.62
C THR A 73 0.91 -6.40 -3.97
N GLN A 74 0.72 -5.28 -4.68
CA GLN A 74 -0.06 -4.16 -4.17
C GLN A 74 -1.55 -4.51 -4.12
N VAL A 75 -2.08 -5.18 -5.15
CA VAL A 75 -3.47 -5.68 -5.15
C VAL A 75 -3.69 -6.65 -3.99
N ARG A 76 -2.75 -7.58 -3.74
CA ARG A 76 -2.82 -8.49 -2.59
C ARG A 76 -2.91 -7.74 -1.27
N ARG A 77 -2.09 -6.70 -1.08
CA ARG A 77 -2.09 -5.89 0.16
C ARG A 77 -3.40 -5.16 0.37
N VAL A 78 -3.97 -4.60 -0.70
CA VAL A 78 -5.29 -3.95 -0.66
C VAL A 78 -6.36 -4.95 -0.22
N MET A 79 -6.39 -6.13 -0.86
CA MET A 79 -7.32 -7.21 -0.49
C MET A 79 -7.15 -7.69 0.95
N THR A 80 -5.92 -7.65 1.48
CA THR A 80 -5.62 -8.06 2.87
C THR A 80 -6.14 -7.05 3.89
N TRP A 81 -6.30 -5.77 3.54
CA TRP A 81 -6.79 -4.74 4.47
C TRP A 81 -8.31 -4.57 4.45
N THR A 82 -8.96 -5.04 3.40
CA THR A 82 -10.42 -5.04 3.25
C THR A 82 -11.09 -6.28 3.84
N ALA A 83 -10.33 -7.30 4.24
CA ALA A 83 -10.82 -8.50 4.91
C ALA A 83 -10.97 -8.28 6.43
#